data_AF-A0A8S3BUF6-F1
#
_entry.id   AF-A0A8S3BUF6-F1
#
_cell.length_a   1.000
_cell.length_b   1.000
_cell.length_c   1.000
_cell.angle_alpha   90.00
_cell.angle_beta   90.00
_cell.angle_gamma   90.00
#
_symmetry.space_group_name_H-M   'P 1'
#
loop_
_entity.id
_entity.type
_entity.pdbx_description
1 polymer ?
#
loop_
_entity_poly.entity_id
_entity_poly.type
_entity_poly.pdbx_seq_one_letter_code
_entity_poly.pdbx_strand_id
1 'polypeptide(L)'
;EIQLQQLITLEEQEREKEKTVEDQSKQYRLYKDAFVENMDQNQLFSGMFKDDTEGQKLILVPGSDELMIQFEQKFNAIITAMFEFGLKEKELRDREIEDFWICVTEAKNENTRLAATIVDEFKTYRSILFAKEDLEQQGVSPAVATEYDEALTTLRNKLMALEITLVDQLEDTIQTFERNLGEMVSNFTESMRANFSQIRELQAYFNESIVNLCVATVERVMKGELEDEFPDDTREVCSLNT
;
A
#
# COMPACT_ATOMS: atom_id res chain seq x y z
N GLU A 1 -18.02 -12.28 47.82
CA GLU A 1 -16.86 -11.46 47.42
C GLU A 1 -15.90 -12.19 46.49
N ILE A 2 -15.33 -13.34 46.88
CA ILE A 2 -14.32 -14.06 46.07
C ILE A 2 -14.82 -14.43 44.65
N GLN A 3 -16.06 -14.91 44.50
CA GLN A 3 -16.64 -15.24 43.19
C GLN A 3 -16.90 -14.00 42.31
N LEU A 4 -17.20 -12.85 42.92
CA LEU A 4 -17.44 -11.62 42.17
C LEU A 4 -16.12 -11.04 41.64
N GLN A 5 -15.05 -11.10 42.44
CA GLN A 5 -13.70 -10.72 41.98
C GLN A 5 -13.21 -11.62 40.85
N GLN A 6 -13.43 -12.94 40.94
CA GLN A 6 -13.07 -13.86 39.85
C GLN A 6 -13.83 -13.59 38.56
N LEU A 7 -15.12 -13.23 38.65
CA LEU A 7 -15.94 -12.88 37.49
C LEU A 7 -15.44 -11.60 36.81
N ILE A 8 -15.09 -10.57 37.60
CA ILE A 8 -14.56 -9.30 37.10
C ILE A 8 -13.22 -9.52 36.38
N THR A 9 -12.31 -10.32 36.95
CA THR A 9 -11.02 -10.63 36.31
C THR A 9 -11.18 -11.40 35.00
N LEU A 10 -12.15 -12.32 34.92
CA LEU A 10 -12.47 -13.03 33.68
C LEU A 10 -13.01 -12.08 32.60
N GLU A 11 -13.91 -11.18 32.97
CA GLU A 11 -14.49 -10.19 32.05
C GLU A 11 -13.45 -9.16 31.57
N GLU A 12 -12.50 -8.77 32.42
CA GLU A 12 -11.34 -7.95 32.03
C GLU A 12 -10.41 -8.69 31.06
N GLN A 13 -10.11 -9.96 31.32
CA GLN A 13 -9.30 -10.78 30.41
C GLN A 13 -9.98 -11.02 29.06
N GLU A 14 -11.30 -11.18 29.03
CA GLU A 14 -12.06 -11.29 27.78
C GLU A 14 -12.02 -9.98 27.00
N ARG A 15 -12.25 -8.83 27.66
CA ARG A 15 -12.11 -7.51 27.02
C ARG A 15 -10.71 -7.25 26.48
N GLU A 16 -9.66 -7.62 27.22
CA GLU A 16 -8.27 -7.46 26.76
C GLU A 16 -7.97 -8.35 25.54
N LYS A 17 -8.47 -9.59 25.53
CA LYS A 17 -8.35 -10.49 24.37
C LYS A 17 -9.08 -9.95 23.16
N GLU A 18 -10.33 -9.49 23.31
CA GLU A 18 -11.11 -8.89 22.22
C GLU A 18 -10.39 -7.67 21.64
N LYS A 19 -9.88 -6.79 22.51
CA LYS A 19 -9.12 -5.62 22.08
C LYS A 19 -7.82 -6.00 21.35
N THR A 20 -7.11 -7.01 21.84
CA THR A 20 -5.89 -7.51 21.20
C THR A 20 -6.17 -8.08 19.81
N VAL A 21 -7.26 -8.85 19.66
CA VAL A 21 -7.67 -9.41 18.36
C VAL A 21 -8.08 -8.30 17.40
N GLU A 22 -8.79 -7.27 17.88
CA GLU A 22 -9.17 -6.13 17.07
C GLU A 22 -7.94 -5.33 16.59
N ASP A 23 -6.99 -5.06 17.49
CA ASP A 23 -5.76 -4.33 17.19
C ASP A 23 -4.88 -5.12 16.20
N GLN A 24 -4.76 -6.43 16.38
CA GLN A 24 -4.09 -7.32 15.43
C GLN A 24 -4.78 -7.31 14.05
N SER A 25 -6.12 -7.34 14.02
CA SER A 25 -6.84 -7.27 12.76
C SER A 25 -6.66 -5.92 12.05
N LYS A 26 -6.57 -4.82 12.80
CA LYS A 26 -6.30 -3.48 12.24
C LYS A 26 -4.88 -3.39 11.68
N GLN A 27 -3.89 -3.88 12.43
CA GLN A 27 -2.51 -3.94 11.95
C GLN A 27 -2.39 -4.80 10.70
N TYR A 28 -2.99 -5.98 10.68
CA TYR A 28 -2.96 -6.86 9.51
C TYR A 28 -3.57 -6.18 8.27
N ARG A 29 -4.67 -5.44 8.43
CA ARG A 29 -5.26 -4.66 7.33
C ARG A 29 -4.30 -3.57 6.84
N LEU A 30 -3.66 -2.84 7.75
CA LEU A 30 -2.66 -1.83 7.38
C LEU A 30 -1.52 -2.44 6.56
N TYR A 31 -0.98 -3.59 6.99
CA TYR A 31 0.12 -4.25 6.29
C TYR A 31 -0.30 -4.79 4.93
N LYS A 32 -1.52 -5.33 4.84
CA LYS A 32 -2.11 -5.78 3.58
C LYS A 32 -2.33 -4.62 2.61
N ASP A 33 -2.82 -3.48 3.10
CA ASP A 33 -3.00 -2.28 2.30
C ASP A 33 -1.65 -1.70 1.84
N ALA A 34 -0.59 -1.93 2.60
CA ALA A 34 0.79 -1.57 2.26
C ALA A 34 1.52 -2.64 1.42
N PHE A 35 0.87 -3.76 1.09
CA PHE A 35 1.44 -4.90 0.34
C PHE A 35 2.67 -5.53 1.01
N VAL A 36 2.70 -5.55 2.33
CA VAL A 36 3.80 -6.08 3.15
C VAL A 36 3.27 -7.04 4.24
N GLU A 37 2.17 -7.73 3.96
CA GLU A 37 1.65 -8.75 4.87
C GLU A 37 2.69 -9.83 5.19
N ASN A 38 2.77 -10.23 6.47
CA ASN A 38 3.71 -11.24 6.98
C ASN A 38 5.21 -10.90 6.82
N MET A 39 5.55 -9.63 6.60
CA MET A 39 6.95 -9.14 6.53
C MET A 39 7.41 -8.40 7.79
N ASP A 40 6.53 -8.23 8.79
CA ASP A 40 6.82 -7.51 10.04
C ASP A 40 7.71 -8.31 11.01
N GLN A 41 7.93 -9.60 10.73
CA GLN A 41 8.61 -10.55 11.60
C GLN A 41 9.39 -11.59 10.78
N ASN A 42 10.06 -12.51 11.48
CA ASN A 42 10.80 -13.64 10.93
C ASN A 42 9.91 -14.72 10.26
N GLN A 43 8.64 -14.40 9.95
CA GLN A 43 7.65 -15.35 9.45
C GLN A 43 8.02 -15.87 8.07
N LEU A 44 8.48 -14.99 7.16
CA LEU A 44 8.89 -15.39 5.82
C LEU A 44 10.10 -16.33 5.85
N PHE A 45 11.11 -15.99 6.66
CA PHE A 45 12.29 -16.81 6.85
C PHE A 45 11.93 -18.16 7.48
N SER A 46 11.16 -18.15 8.57
CA SER A 46 10.70 -19.38 9.24
C SER A 46 9.90 -20.28 8.30
N GLY A 47 9.06 -19.67 7.46
CA GLY A 47 8.27 -20.37 6.45
C GLY A 47 9.14 -21.05 5.39
N MET A 48 10.31 -20.49 5.06
CA MET A 48 11.24 -21.07 4.09
C MET A 48 11.86 -22.39 4.58
N PHE A 49 12.11 -22.51 5.89
CA PHE A 49 12.80 -23.67 6.49
C PHE A 49 11.86 -24.70 7.14
N LYS A 50 10.60 -24.32 7.42
CA LYS A 50 9.66 -25.17 8.17
C LYS A 50 9.46 -26.54 7.54
N ASP A 51 9.36 -26.59 6.21
CA ASP A 51 9.08 -27.81 5.45
C ASP A 51 10.34 -28.39 4.78
N ASP A 52 11.52 -27.80 4.98
CA ASP A 52 12.79 -28.25 4.42
C ASP A 52 13.50 -29.24 5.35
N THR A 53 13.05 -30.49 5.33
CA THR A 53 13.61 -31.56 6.16
C THR A 53 15.07 -31.90 5.82
N GLU A 54 15.50 -31.67 4.58
CA GLU A 54 16.88 -31.95 4.17
C GLU A 54 17.81 -30.80 4.57
N GLY A 55 17.39 -29.54 4.39
CA GLY A 55 18.12 -28.37 4.88
C GLY A 55 18.32 -28.41 6.40
N GLN A 56 17.33 -28.88 7.15
CA GLN A 56 17.46 -29.05 8.60
C GLN A 56 18.57 -30.04 9.00
N LYS A 57 18.81 -31.10 8.21
CA LYS A 57 19.93 -32.02 8.45
C LYS A 57 21.28 -31.39 8.12
N LEU A 58 21.35 -30.57 7.07
CA LEU A 58 22.57 -29.87 6.67
C LEU A 58 23.02 -28.82 7.69
N ILE A 59 22.09 -28.29 8.48
CA ILE A 59 22.38 -27.36 9.60
C ILE A 59 22.97 -28.09 10.83
N LEU A 60 23.02 -29.42 10.84
CA LEU A 60 23.69 -30.20 11.90
C LEU A 60 25.20 -30.39 11.66
N VAL A 61 25.73 -29.89 10.54
CA VAL A 61 27.15 -30.03 10.20
C VAL A 61 27.99 -29.08 11.06
N PRO A 62 29.08 -29.54 11.71
CA PRO A 62 29.91 -28.66 12.53
C PRO A 62 30.36 -27.39 11.78
N GLY A 63 29.99 -26.21 12.32
CA GLY A 63 30.29 -24.92 11.71
C GLY A 63 29.16 -24.29 10.87
N SER A 64 28.04 -24.99 10.63
CA SER A 64 26.90 -24.42 9.90
C SER A 64 26.11 -23.39 10.71
N ASP A 65 26.20 -23.43 12.05
CA ASP A 65 25.50 -22.49 12.93
C ASP A 65 25.87 -21.03 12.64
N GLU A 66 27.16 -20.75 12.43
CA GLU A 66 27.62 -19.39 12.13
C GLU A 66 27.11 -18.91 10.76
N LEU A 67 27.11 -19.78 9.76
CA LEU A 67 26.58 -19.49 8.42
C LEU A 67 25.08 -19.20 8.48
N MET A 68 24.33 -19.99 9.27
CA MET A 68 22.88 -19.82 9.44
C MET A 68 22.55 -18.50 10.13
N ILE A 69 23.26 -18.16 11.21
CA ILE A 69 23.07 -16.89 11.93
C ILE A 69 23.34 -15.70 11.00
N GLN A 70 24.44 -15.75 10.23
CA GLN A 70 24.78 -14.67 9.29
C GLN A 70 23.74 -14.53 8.17
N PHE A 71 23.25 -15.65 7.64
CA PHE A 71 22.22 -15.65 6.60
C PHE A 71 20.89 -15.08 7.12
N GLU A 72 20.43 -15.55 8.29
CA GLU A 72 19.21 -15.06 8.94
C GLU A 72 19.27 -13.55 9.20
N GLN A 73 20.38 -13.06 9.76
CA GLN A 73 20.55 -11.63 10.04
C GLN A 73 20.47 -10.79 8.77
N LYS A 74 21.16 -11.19 7.69
CA LYS A 74 21.14 -10.46 6.41
C LYS A 74 19.78 -10.53 5.73
N PHE A 75 19.13 -11.70 5.76
CA PHE A 75 17.79 -11.88 5.20
C PHE A 75 16.78 -10.98 5.92
N ASN A 76 16.75 -11.02 7.25
CA ASN A 76 15.82 -10.23 8.06
C ASN A 76 16.04 -8.73 7.93
N ALA A 77 17.29 -8.28 7.72
CA ALA A 77 17.57 -6.89 7.43
C ALA A 77 16.90 -6.42 6.12
N ILE A 78 16.94 -7.26 5.07
CA ILE A 78 16.27 -6.93 3.79
C ILE A 78 14.75 -6.93 3.95
N ILE A 79 14.19 -7.93 4.63
CA ILE A 79 12.73 -8.00 4.86
C ILE A 79 12.23 -6.82 5.68
N THR A 80 12.97 -6.43 6.72
CA THR A 80 12.64 -5.24 7.53
C THR A 80 12.64 -3.98 6.65
N ALA A 81 13.66 -3.82 5.79
CA ALA A 81 13.72 -2.69 4.87
C ALA A 81 12.57 -2.69 3.85
N MET A 82 12.17 -3.86 3.32
CA MET A 82 11.00 -4.00 2.45
C MET A 82 9.71 -3.60 3.16
N PHE A 83 9.54 -4.05 4.40
CA PHE A 83 8.39 -3.75 5.22
C PHE A 83 8.24 -2.24 5.49
N GLU A 84 9.30 -1.59 5.97
CA GLU A 84 9.32 -0.15 6.22
C GLU A 84 9.08 0.66 4.94
N PHE A 85 9.67 0.23 3.83
CA PHE A 85 9.47 0.87 2.54
C PHE A 85 8.01 0.76 2.07
N GLY A 86 7.37 -0.39 2.20
CA GLY A 86 5.96 -0.56 1.81
C GLY A 86 5.00 0.30 2.65
N LEU A 87 5.24 0.44 3.96
CA LEU A 87 4.48 1.36 4.79
C LEU A 87 4.63 2.81 4.33
N LYS A 88 5.86 3.23 4.01
CA LYS A 88 6.12 4.59 3.51
C LYS A 88 5.45 4.86 2.16
N GLU A 89 5.50 3.90 1.24
CA GLU A 89 4.84 4.02 -0.08
C GLU A 89 3.32 4.06 0.07
N LYS A 90 2.75 3.34 1.04
CA LYS A 90 1.33 3.44 1.38
C LYS A 90 0.96 4.84 1.86
N GLU A 91 1.75 5.45 2.75
CA GLU A 91 1.53 6.84 3.19
C GLU A 91 1.61 7.85 2.04
N LEU A 92 2.54 7.66 1.11
CA LEU A 92 2.64 8.50 -0.10
C LEU A 92 1.41 8.37 -0.98
N ARG A 93 0.95 7.13 -1.22
CA ARG A 93 -0.25 6.86 -2.02
C ARG A 93 -1.50 7.44 -1.38
N ASP A 94 -1.66 7.33 -0.07
CA ASP A 94 -2.81 7.90 0.63
C ASP A 94 -2.87 9.42 0.51
N ARG A 95 -1.71 10.10 0.63
CA ARG A 95 -1.61 11.54 0.41
C ARG A 95 -1.97 11.92 -1.02
N GLU A 96 -1.48 11.19 -2.01
CA GLU A 96 -1.82 11.44 -3.41
C GLU A 96 -3.33 11.29 -3.68
N ILE A 97 -3.97 10.28 -3.06
CA ILE A 97 -5.43 10.09 -3.15
C ILE A 97 -6.17 11.25 -2.47
N GLU A 98 -5.70 11.70 -1.32
CA GLU A 98 -6.29 12.84 -0.59
C GLU A 98 -6.19 14.12 -1.42
N ASP A 99 -4.99 14.45 -1.92
CA ASP A 99 -4.72 15.63 -2.74
C ASP A 99 -5.58 15.63 -4.01
N PHE A 100 -5.72 14.48 -4.68
CA PHE A 100 -6.62 14.32 -5.82
C PHE A 100 -8.07 14.71 -5.49
N TRP A 101 -8.60 14.20 -4.37
CA TRP A 101 -9.98 14.50 -3.98
C TRP A 101 -10.17 15.94 -3.53
N ILE A 102 -9.17 16.56 -2.90
CA ILE A 102 -9.16 17.99 -2.59
C ILE A 102 -9.29 18.79 -3.89
N CYS A 103 -8.42 18.56 -4.86
CA CYS A 103 -8.45 19.28 -6.14
C CYS A 103 -9.79 19.12 -6.87
N VAL A 104 -10.31 17.88 -6.96
CA VAL A 104 -11.61 17.62 -7.60
C VAL A 104 -12.75 18.35 -6.88
N THR A 105 -12.73 18.37 -5.54
CA THR A 105 -13.77 19.01 -4.73
C THR A 105 -13.71 20.53 -4.86
N GLU A 106 -12.51 21.11 -4.80
CA GLU A 106 -12.29 22.54 -4.97
C GLU A 106 -12.73 23.03 -6.35
N ALA A 107 -12.35 22.33 -7.42
CA ALA A 107 -12.75 22.66 -8.79
C ALA A 107 -14.28 22.65 -8.95
N LYS A 108 -14.95 21.61 -8.43
CA LYS A 108 -16.41 21.49 -8.47
C LYS A 108 -17.10 22.58 -7.65
N ASN A 109 -16.61 22.88 -6.46
CA ASN A 109 -17.18 23.89 -5.58
C ASN A 109 -17.05 25.29 -6.21
N GLU A 110 -15.88 25.61 -6.77
CA GLU A 110 -15.67 26.89 -7.44
C GLU A 110 -16.55 27.03 -8.68
N ASN A 111 -16.61 25.99 -9.53
CA ASN A 111 -17.50 26.00 -10.69
C ASN A 111 -18.97 26.21 -10.29
N THR A 112 -19.42 25.52 -9.23
CA THR A 112 -20.78 25.66 -8.70
C THR A 112 -21.05 27.08 -8.20
N ARG A 113 -20.09 27.69 -7.49
CA ARG A 113 -20.20 29.05 -6.97
C ARG A 113 -20.29 30.08 -8.10
N LEU A 114 -19.45 29.95 -9.13
CA LEU A 114 -19.46 30.82 -10.30
C LEU A 114 -20.76 30.67 -11.11
N ALA A 115 -21.20 29.43 -11.36
CA ALA A 115 -22.46 29.16 -12.05
C ALA A 115 -23.67 29.74 -11.29
N ALA A 116 -23.71 29.59 -9.96
CA ALA A 116 -24.77 30.16 -9.13
C ALA A 116 -24.83 31.69 -9.25
N THR A 117 -23.67 32.34 -9.23
CA THR A 117 -23.54 33.81 -9.39
C THR A 117 -24.10 34.25 -10.75
N ILE A 118 -23.70 33.60 -11.84
CA ILE A 118 -24.15 33.90 -13.20
C ILE A 118 -25.68 33.72 -13.35
N VAL A 119 -26.22 32.66 -12.74
CA VAL A 119 -27.66 32.38 -12.77
C VAL A 119 -28.44 33.43 -11.97
N ASP A 120 -27.93 33.86 -10.81
CA ASP A 120 -28.60 34.87 -9.99
C ASP A 120 -28.54 36.28 -10.62
N GLU A 121 -27.44 36.62 -11.29
CA GLU A 121 -27.34 37.82 -12.13
C GLU A 121 -28.42 37.81 -13.22
N PHE A 122 -28.58 36.68 -13.93
CA PHE A 122 -29.62 36.55 -14.95
C PHE A 122 -31.03 36.64 -14.38
N LYS A 123 -31.32 36.01 -13.23
CA LYS A 123 -32.63 36.12 -12.56
C LYS A 123 -32.95 37.57 -12.18
N THR A 124 -31.95 38.30 -11.70
CA THR A 124 -32.09 39.71 -11.33
C THR A 124 -32.37 40.57 -12.57
N TYR A 125 -31.57 40.40 -13.62
CA TYR A 125 -31.78 41.08 -14.89
C TYR A 125 -33.17 40.80 -15.48
N ARG A 126 -33.58 39.52 -15.51
CA ARG A 126 -34.92 39.10 -15.95
C ARG A 126 -36.02 39.81 -15.16
N SER A 127 -35.89 39.89 -13.84
CA SER A 127 -36.89 40.52 -12.97
C SER A 127 -37.03 42.02 -13.28
N ILE A 128 -35.92 42.71 -13.55
CA ILE A 128 -35.92 44.12 -13.93
C ILE A 128 -36.54 44.33 -15.32
N LEU A 129 -36.20 43.47 -16.28
CA LEU A 129 -36.69 43.55 -17.65
C LEU A 129 -38.23 43.46 -17.70
N PHE A 130 -38.82 42.46 -17.03
CA PHE A 130 -40.28 42.31 -16.98
C PHE A 130 -40.97 43.35 -16.09
N ALA A 131 -40.35 43.80 -15.00
CA ALA A 131 -40.92 44.87 -14.17
C ALA A 131 -41.07 46.20 -14.94
N LYS A 132 -40.17 46.49 -15.88
CA LYS A 132 -40.30 47.67 -16.76
C LYS A 132 -41.48 47.56 -17.71
N GLU A 133 -41.77 46.36 -18.20
CA GLU A 133 -42.84 46.12 -19.16
C GLU A 133 -44.23 46.02 -18.51
N ASP A 134 -44.32 45.49 -17.28
CA ASP A 134 -45.55 45.51 -16.47
C ASP A 134 -46.03 46.94 -16.16
N LEU A 135 -45.13 47.92 -16.10
CA LEU A 135 -45.48 49.35 -15.95
C LEU A 135 -46.17 49.92 -17.19
N GLU A 136 -45.97 49.31 -18.37
CA GLU A 136 -46.52 49.78 -19.64
C GLU A 136 -47.91 49.17 -19.97
N GLN A 137 -48.40 48.21 -19.17
CA GLN A 137 -49.73 47.57 -19.27
C GLN A 137 -50.12 47.05 -20.68
N GLN A 138 -49.14 46.70 -21.53
CA GLN A 138 -49.37 46.26 -22.91
C GLN A 138 -48.84 44.84 -23.20
N GLY A 139 -48.88 43.92 -22.24
CA GLY A 139 -48.34 42.56 -22.43
C GLY A 139 -46.84 42.57 -22.77
N VAL A 140 -46.28 41.41 -23.15
CA VAL A 140 -44.85 41.32 -23.53
C VAL A 140 -44.68 41.78 -24.98
N SER A 141 -43.86 42.81 -25.17
CA SER A 141 -43.51 43.37 -26.47
C SER A 141 -42.52 42.45 -27.22
N PRO A 142 -42.54 42.45 -28.56
CA PRO A 142 -41.55 41.69 -29.36
C PRO A 142 -40.10 42.10 -29.09
N ALA A 143 -39.86 43.36 -28.70
CA ALA A 143 -38.53 43.87 -28.38
C ALA A 143 -37.99 43.23 -27.10
N VAL A 144 -38.78 43.17 -26.03
CA VAL A 144 -38.39 42.51 -24.77
C VAL A 144 -38.25 41.00 -24.95
N ALA A 145 -39.10 40.37 -25.76
CA ALA A 145 -38.94 38.95 -26.10
C ALA A 145 -37.59 38.67 -26.78
N THR A 146 -37.16 39.56 -27.69
CA THR A 146 -35.87 39.45 -28.38
C THR A 146 -34.70 39.67 -27.41
N GLU A 147 -34.76 40.73 -26.59
CA GLU A 147 -33.74 41.03 -25.57
C GLU A 147 -33.59 39.89 -24.55
N TYR A 148 -34.71 39.28 -24.14
CA TYR A 148 -34.72 38.11 -23.27
C TYR A 148 -34.03 36.89 -23.91
N ASP A 149 -34.27 36.61 -25.19
CA ASP A 149 -33.66 35.49 -25.92
C ASP A 149 -32.14 35.69 -26.09
N GLU A 150 -31.70 36.92 -26.36
CA GLU A 150 -30.28 37.28 -26.38
C GLU A 150 -29.61 37.09 -25.01
N ALA A 151 -30.26 37.52 -23.94
CA ALA A 151 -29.78 37.32 -22.58
C ALA A 151 -29.74 35.83 -22.19
N LEU A 152 -30.73 35.05 -22.60
CA LEU A 152 -30.78 33.60 -22.38
C LEU A 152 -29.66 32.88 -23.14
N THR A 153 -29.40 33.28 -24.38
CA THR A 153 -28.29 32.77 -25.19
C THR A 153 -26.95 33.10 -24.53
N THR A 154 -26.80 34.32 -24.02
CA THR A 154 -25.61 34.74 -23.27
C THR A 154 -25.41 33.92 -21.99
N LEU A 155 -26.48 33.68 -21.22
CA LEU A 155 -26.43 32.82 -20.04
C LEU A 155 -25.94 31.41 -20.40
N ARG A 156 -26.52 30.80 -21.44
CA ARG A 156 -26.12 29.47 -21.91
C ARG A 156 -24.65 29.42 -22.29
N ASN A 157 -24.18 30.40 -23.05
CA ASN A 157 -22.78 30.47 -23.48
C ASN A 157 -21.83 30.59 -22.28
N LYS A 158 -22.16 31.41 -21.28
CA LYS A 158 -21.38 31.54 -20.05
C LYS A 158 -21.33 30.23 -19.25
N LEU A 159 -22.46 29.55 -19.08
CA LEU A 159 -22.52 28.27 -18.38
C LEU A 159 -21.77 27.16 -19.12
N MET A 160 -21.87 27.11 -20.45
CA MET A 160 -21.10 26.17 -21.26
C MET A 160 -19.59 26.43 -21.15
N ALA A 161 -19.15 27.68 -21.14
CA ALA A 161 -17.73 28.02 -20.97
C ALA A 161 -17.20 27.58 -19.60
N LEU A 162 -17.99 27.75 -18.53
CA LEU A 162 -17.66 27.23 -17.21
C LEU A 162 -17.55 25.71 -17.20
N GLU A 163 -18.49 25.01 -17.83
CA GLU A 163 -18.47 23.55 -17.91
C GLU A 163 -17.23 23.03 -18.66
N ILE A 164 -16.88 23.64 -19.80
CA ILE A 164 -15.66 23.29 -20.55
C ILE A 164 -14.43 23.48 -19.66
N THR A 165 -14.35 24.62 -18.96
CA THR A 165 -13.21 24.90 -18.07
C THR A 165 -13.12 23.88 -16.93
N LEU A 166 -14.26 23.48 -16.34
CA LEU A 166 -14.29 22.45 -15.31
C LEU A 166 -13.81 21.10 -15.86
N VAL A 167 -14.27 20.70 -17.05
CA VAL A 167 -13.84 19.45 -17.70
C VAL A 167 -12.33 19.48 -17.93
N ASP A 168 -11.78 20.54 -18.50
CA ASP A 168 -10.33 20.69 -18.74
C ASP A 168 -9.55 20.57 -17.42
N GLN A 169 -9.99 21.24 -16.36
CA GLN A 169 -9.35 21.16 -15.04
C GLN A 169 -9.40 19.76 -14.43
N LEU A 170 -10.52 19.05 -14.57
CA LEU A 170 -10.67 17.69 -14.07
C LEU A 170 -9.80 16.71 -14.88
N GLU A 171 -9.71 16.88 -16.19
CA GLU A 171 -8.83 16.09 -17.05
C GLU A 171 -7.35 16.27 -16.66
N ASP A 172 -6.89 17.51 -16.47
CA ASP A 172 -5.52 17.80 -16.02
C ASP A 172 -5.22 17.18 -14.64
N THR A 173 -6.20 17.25 -13.72
CA THR A 173 -6.10 16.65 -12.38
C THR A 173 -5.99 15.13 -12.46
N ILE A 174 -6.82 14.49 -13.29
CA ILE A 174 -6.79 13.03 -13.51
C ILE A 174 -5.47 12.61 -14.13
N GLN A 175 -4.99 13.29 -15.17
CA GLN A 175 -3.73 12.96 -15.83
C GLN A 175 -2.53 13.08 -14.87
N THR A 176 -2.54 14.10 -14.02
CA THR A 176 -1.49 14.28 -13.01
C THR A 176 -1.50 13.14 -12.00
N PHE A 177 -2.69 12.78 -11.49
CA PHE A 177 -2.87 11.67 -10.56
C PHE A 177 -2.46 10.32 -11.16
N GLU A 178 -2.86 10.04 -12.40
CA GLU A 178 -2.49 8.82 -13.12
C GLU A 178 -0.96 8.72 -13.32
N ARG A 179 -0.31 9.83 -13.69
CA ARG A 179 1.15 9.89 -13.82
C ARG A 179 1.83 9.62 -12.48
N ASN A 180 1.41 10.31 -11.42
CA ASN A 180 1.99 10.17 -10.09
C ASN A 180 1.81 8.75 -9.54
N LEU A 181 0.61 8.17 -9.63
CA LEU A 181 0.37 6.78 -9.24
C LEU A 181 1.19 5.79 -10.09
N GLY A 182 1.31 6.03 -11.40
CA GLY A 182 2.13 5.22 -12.29
C GLY A 182 3.60 5.19 -11.84
N GLU A 183 4.15 6.36 -11.50
CA GLU A 183 5.51 6.49 -10.96
C GLU A 183 5.67 5.76 -9.61
N MET A 184 4.72 5.91 -8.68
CA MET A 184 4.72 5.20 -7.39
C MET A 184 4.71 3.68 -7.58
N VAL A 185 3.85 3.16 -8.46
CA VAL A 185 3.78 1.72 -8.76
C VAL A 185 5.09 1.21 -9.38
N SER A 186 5.68 1.97 -10.32
CA SER A 186 6.97 1.59 -10.92
C SER A 186 8.06 1.50 -9.85
N ASN A 187 8.21 2.56 -9.05
CA ASN A 187 9.19 2.63 -7.96
C ASN A 187 9.01 1.48 -6.97
N PHE A 188 7.78 1.25 -6.50
CA PHE A 188 7.48 0.18 -5.57
C PHE A 188 7.87 -1.20 -6.13
N THR A 189 7.46 -1.50 -7.37
CA THR A 189 7.74 -2.81 -7.97
C THR A 189 9.21 -3.01 -8.30
N GLU A 190 9.94 -1.97 -8.70
CA GLU A 190 11.38 -2.02 -8.94
C GLU A 190 12.15 -2.27 -7.65
N SER A 191 11.84 -1.53 -6.57
CA SER A 191 12.46 -1.73 -5.26
C SER A 191 12.19 -3.12 -4.71
N MET A 192 10.95 -3.63 -4.81
CA MET A 192 10.62 -4.98 -4.38
C MET A 192 11.36 -6.05 -5.18
N ARG A 193 11.44 -5.92 -6.52
CA ARG A 193 12.22 -6.83 -7.36
C ARG A 193 13.71 -6.83 -7.00
N ALA A 194 14.28 -5.66 -6.73
CA ALA A 194 15.68 -5.53 -6.32
C ALA A 194 15.94 -6.25 -4.99
N ASN A 195 15.07 -6.07 -4.00
CA ASN A 195 15.20 -6.76 -2.70
C ASN A 195 15.06 -8.28 -2.84
N PHE A 196 14.11 -8.77 -3.65
CA PHE A 196 13.99 -10.21 -3.94
C PHE A 196 15.19 -10.76 -4.75
N SER A 197 15.89 -9.93 -5.53
CA SER A 197 17.17 -10.34 -6.15
C SER A 197 18.22 -10.56 -5.06
N GLN A 198 18.39 -9.60 -4.16
CA GLN A 198 19.36 -9.68 -3.07
C GLN A 198 19.11 -10.89 -2.16
N ILE A 199 17.83 -11.19 -1.85
CA ILE A 199 17.47 -12.38 -1.07
C ILE A 199 17.90 -13.66 -1.79
N ARG A 200 17.64 -13.76 -3.10
CA ARG A 200 18.05 -14.94 -3.90
C ARG A 200 19.56 -15.09 -3.95
N GLU A 201 20.29 -13.98 -4.05
CA GLU A 201 21.76 -13.97 -4.02
C GLU A 201 22.28 -14.42 -2.64
N LEU A 202 21.70 -13.95 -1.55
CA LEU A 202 22.03 -14.41 -0.19
C LEU A 202 21.76 -15.90 -0.02
N GLN A 203 20.63 -16.39 -0.53
CA GLN A 203 20.28 -17.81 -0.47
C GLN A 203 21.28 -18.66 -1.27
N ALA A 204 21.64 -18.21 -2.47
CA ALA A 204 22.64 -18.90 -3.30
C ALA A 204 24.00 -18.97 -2.60
N TYR A 205 24.45 -17.86 -2.00
CA TYR A 205 25.68 -17.80 -1.24
C TYR A 205 25.66 -18.71 -0.01
N PHE A 206 24.55 -18.73 0.73
CA PHE A 206 24.36 -19.62 1.88
C PHE A 206 24.45 -21.09 1.45
N ASN A 207 23.73 -21.46 0.39
CA ASN A 207 23.75 -22.83 -0.13
C ASN A 207 25.15 -23.26 -0.60
N GLU A 208 25.87 -22.41 -1.33
CA GLU A 208 27.25 -22.70 -1.76
C GLU A 208 28.18 -22.87 -0.56
N SER A 209 28.03 -22.02 0.46
CA SER A 209 28.84 -22.08 1.69
C SER A 209 28.58 -23.38 2.47
N ILE A 210 27.31 -23.79 2.61
CA ILE A 210 26.94 -25.05 3.26
C ILE A 210 27.46 -26.25 2.47
N VAL A 211 27.35 -26.25 1.14
CA VAL A 211 27.90 -27.34 0.30
C VAL A 211 29.41 -27.45 0.48
N ASN A 212 30.14 -26.34 0.44
CA ASN A 212 31.59 -26.33 0.67
C ASN A 212 31.95 -26.85 2.07
N LEU A 213 31.18 -26.47 3.10
CA LEU A 213 31.36 -26.97 4.45
C LEU A 213 31.10 -28.48 4.53
N CYS A 214 30.05 -28.99 3.88
CA CYS A 214 29.75 -30.42 3.83
C CYS A 214 30.88 -31.21 3.16
N VAL A 215 31.40 -30.73 2.03
CA VAL A 215 32.53 -31.38 1.33
C VAL A 215 33.77 -31.41 2.22
N ALA A 216 34.14 -30.30 2.83
CA ALA A 216 35.28 -30.23 3.74
C ALA A 216 35.12 -31.17 4.95
N THR A 217 33.91 -31.27 5.49
CA THR A 217 33.60 -32.16 6.60
C THR A 217 33.67 -33.63 6.19
N VAL A 218 33.14 -34.01 5.02
CA VAL A 218 33.27 -35.38 4.48
C VAL A 218 34.74 -35.73 4.28
N GLU A 219 35.56 -34.85 3.72
CA GLU A 219 36.99 -35.08 3.55
C GLU A 219 37.71 -35.33 4.89
N ARG A 220 37.37 -34.57 5.93
CA ARG A 220 37.91 -34.76 7.28
C ARG A 220 37.45 -36.08 7.89
N VAL A 221 36.19 -36.47 7.70
CA VAL A 221 35.65 -37.78 8.14
C VAL A 221 36.40 -38.92 7.44
N MET A 222 36.63 -38.84 6.12
CA MET A 222 37.39 -39.85 5.37
C MET A 222 38.85 -39.97 5.83
N LYS A 223 39.44 -38.89 6.37
CA LYS A 223 40.79 -38.87 6.96
C LYS A 223 40.82 -39.37 8.41
N GLY A 224 39.66 -39.70 9.00
CA GLY A 224 39.55 -40.15 10.39
C GLY A 224 39.72 -39.03 11.42
N GLU A 225 39.63 -37.76 11.01
CA GLU A 225 39.89 -36.59 11.86
C GLU A 225 38.67 -36.15 12.69
N LEU A 226 37.55 -36.88 12.60
CA LEU A 226 36.22 -36.44 13.06
C LEU A 226 35.37 -37.53 13.74
N GLU A 227 35.94 -38.68 14.10
CA GLU A 227 35.19 -39.82 14.66
C GLU A 227 34.40 -39.50 15.96
N ASP A 228 34.82 -38.49 16.73
CA ASP A 228 34.26 -38.11 18.04
C ASP A 228 33.30 -36.89 18.01
N GLU A 229 33.16 -36.17 16.90
CA GLU A 229 32.35 -34.92 16.81
C GLU A 229 30.97 -35.08 16.13
N PHE A 230 30.62 -36.28 15.67
CA PHE A 230 29.42 -36.52 14.86
C PHE A 230 28.27 -37.18 15.66
N PRO A 231 27.05 -36.59 15.68
CA PRO A 231 25.83 -37.32 16.02
C PRO A 231 25.58 -38.47 15.03
N ASP A 232 25.11 -39.63 15.51
CA ASP A 232 24.92 -40.82 14.66
C ASP A 232 24.03 -40.59 13.42
N ASP A 233 23.07 -39.66 13.50
CA ASP A 233 22.10 -39.36 12.44
C ASP A 233 22.72 -38.69 11.19
N THR A 234 23.92 -38.12 11.27
CA THR A 234 24.59 -37.48 10.11
C THR A 234 25.61 -38.40 9.42
N ARG A 235 25.85 -39.61 9.96
CA ARG A 235 26.70 -40.65 9.32
C ARG A 235 26.07 -41.22 8.05
N GLU A 236 24.73 -41.26 7.95
CA GLU A 236 24.04 -41.71 6.73
C GLU A 236 24.32 -40.79 5.52
N VAL A 237 24.43 -39.48 5.73
CA VAL A 237 24.74 -38.51 4.67
C VAL A 237 26.17 -38.70 4.14
N CYS A 238 27.10 -39.10 4.99
CA CYS A 238 28.51 -39.32 4.63
C CYS A 238 28.79 -40.74 4.08
N SER A 239 27.90 -41.72 4.31
CA SER A 239 28.12 -43.13 3.93
C SER A 239 27.58 -43.51 2.55
N LEU A 240 26.94 -42.57 1.84
CA LEU A 240 26.35 -42.79 0.51
C LEU A 240 27.36 -42.86 -0.67
N ASN A 241 28.67 -42.92 -0.42
CA ASN A 241 29.69 -43.05 -1.46
C ASN A 241 30.62 -44.26 -1.26
N THR A 242 30.06 -45.37 -0.76
CA THR A 242 30.64 -46.71 -0.94
C THR A 242 29.76 -47.52 -1.89
#